data_AF-A0AAW9S9X2-F1
#
_entry.id   AF-A0AAW9S9X2-F1
#
_cell.length_a   1.000
_cell.length_b   1.000
_cell.length_c   1.000
_cell.angle_alpha   90.00
_cell.angle_beta   90.00
_cell.angle_gamma   90.00
#
_symmetry.space_group_name_H-M   'P 1'
#
loop_
_entity.id
_entity.type
_entity.pdbx_description
1 polymer ?
#
loop_
_entity_poly.entity_id
_entity_poly.type
_entity_poly.pdbx_seq_one_letter_code
_entity_poly.pdbx_strand_id
1 'polypeptide(L)'
;MKKSLQAGTLIIILVVPAFIFIGLHLFGENKFDLPVYDGNQPEDKELMVFNPKSANCPDVAGEQHHIPEFQLLNQDSSQFLAAEALKGKVYVANFFFARCLGICINMTSELLRVQDKFKDHPDVRLVSFTVDPKNDRPKELKDYAEQYRIESPFWTLLTGEKQEIYDLAHCGFYLVAKPAEEDPNDFIHSDKLVLVDKEGRIRGYYSGTDREEVDRLIQEILVLLQTYE
;
A
#
# COMPACT_ATOMS: atom_id res chain seq x y z
N MET A 1 -49.28 -37.62 -5.39
CA MET A 1 -48.93 -36.23 -5.78
C MET A 1 -47.95 -35.54 -4.83
N LYS A 2 -48.13 -35.55 -3.49
CA LYS A 2 -47.19 -34.86 -2.57
C LYS A 2 -45.75 -35.38 -2.59
N LYS A 3 -45.52 -36.70 -2.70
CA LYS A 3 -44.17 -37.29 -2.71
C LYS A 3 -43.36 -37.00 -3.99
N SER A 4 -44.00 -36.95 -5.16
CA SER A 4 -43.31 -36.60 -6.41
C SER A 4 -42.98 -35.11 -6.48
N LEU A 5 -43.83 -34.26 -5.90
CA LEU A 5 -43.56 -32.83 -5.75
C LEU A 5 -42.36 -32.59 -4.82
N GLN A 6 -42.33 -33.29 -3.67
CA GLN A 6 -41.21 -33.23 -2.71
C GLN A 6 -39.88 -33.71 -3.32
N ALA A 7 -39.90 -34.80 -4.08
CA ALA A 7 -38.71 -35.31 -4.78
C ALA A 7 -38.23 -34.33 -5.87
N GLY A 8 -39.15 -33.71 -6.62
CA GLY A 8 -38.83 -32.69 -7.61
C GLY A 8 -38.18 -31.45 -6.99
N THR A 9 -38.72 -30.95 -5.87
CA THR A 9 -38.12 -29.83 -5.12
C THR A 9 -36.70 -30.17 -4.64
N LEU A 10 -36.47 -31.38 -4.16
CA LEU A 10 -35.16 -31.80 -3.66
C LEU A 10 -34.10 -31.86 -4.76
N ILE A 11 -34.48 -32.35 -5.95
CA ILE A 11 -33.59 -32.39 -7.12
C ILE A 11 -33.24 -30.98 -7.57
N ILE A 12 -34.21 -30.06 -7.63
CA ILE A 12 -33.95 -28.67 -8.02
C ILE A 12 -32.98 -28.00 -7.04
N ILE A 13 -33.16 -28.19 -5.73
CA ILE A 13 -32.27 -27.63 -4.70
C ILE A 13 -30.83 -28.14 -4.81
N LEU A 14 -30.62 -29.38 -5.23
CA LEU A 14 -29.28 -29.96 -5.38
C LEU A 14 -28.64 -29.64 -6.73
N VAL A 15 -29.42 -29.73 -7.80
CA VAL A 15 -28.91 -29.68 -9.17
C VAL A 15 -28.73 -28.24 -9.65
N VAL A 16 -29.65 -27.33 -9.30
CA VAL A 16 -29.57 -25.94 -9.78
C VAL A 16 -28.32 -25.20 -9.26
N PRO A 17 -27.96 -25.25 -7.96
CA PRO A 17 -26.72 -24.62 -7.49
C PRO A 17 -25.46 -25.21 -8.13
N ALA A 18 -25.44 -26.52 -8.37
CA ALA A 18 -24.31 -27.18 -9.05
C ALA A 18 -24.17 -26.72 -10.51
N PHE A 19 -25.29 -26.61 -11.24
CA PHE A 19 -25.28 -26.07 -12.61
C PHE A 19 -24.92 -24.58 -12.65
N ILE A 20 -25.36 -23.77 -11.68
CA ILE A 20 -24.95 -22.37 -11.55
C ILE A 20 -23.45 -22.30 -11.29
N PHE A 21 -22.92 -23.09 -10.35
CA PHE A 21 -21.48 -23.15 -10.06
C PHE A 21 -20.67 -23.54 -11.29
N ILE A 22 -21.07 -24.59 -12.00
CA ILE A 22 -20.41 -25.04 -13.24
C ILE A 22 -20.50 -23.94 -14.32
N GLY A 23 -21.66 -23.30 -14.48
CA GLY A 23 -21.85 -22.21 -15.43
C GLY A 23 -20.95 -21.01 -15.13
N LEU A 24 -20.87 -20.61 -13.86
CA LEU A 24 -19.97 -19.54 -13.42
C LEU A 24 -18.50 -19.92 -13.61
N HIS A 25 -18.13 -21.20 -13.43
CA HIS A 25 -16.75 -21.64 -13.59
C HIS A 25 -16.35 -21.80 -15.07
N LEU A 26 -17.27 -22.20 -15.94
CA LEU A 26 -17.01 -22.39 -17.37
C LEU A 26 -17.12 -21.09 -18.18
N PHE A 27 -17.99 -20.16 -17.78
CA PHE A 27 -18.31 -18.96 -18.56
C PHE A 27 -18.15 -17.66 -17.78
N GLY A 28 -17.89 -17.70 -16.47
CA GLY A 28 -17.72 -16.49 -15.66
C GLY A 28 -16.29 -15.98 -15.74
N GLU A 29 -16.11 -14.80 -16.33
CA GLU A 29 -14.90 -14.00 -16.13
C GLU A 29 -15.14 -13.02 -14.98
N ASN A 30 -14.68 -13.35 -13.78
CA ASN A 30 -14.68 -12.39 -12.66
C ASN A 30 -13.35 -11.63 -12.67
N LYS A 31 -13.32 -10.47 -13.35
CA LYS A 31 -12.21 -9.52 -13.25
C LYS A 31 -12.58 -8.44 -12.25
N PHE A 32 -12.03 -8.55 -11.05
CA PHE A 32 -12.13 -7.49 -10.05
C PHE A 32 -10.98 -6.51 -10.32
N ASP A 33 -11.31 -5.26 -10.65
CA ASP A 33 -10.33 -4.20 -10.83
C ASP A 33 -10.46 -3.19 -9.69
N LEU A 34 -9.35 -2.82 -9.08
CA LEU A 34 -9.36 -1.86 -7.98
C LEU A 34 -9.53 -0.43 -8.53
N PRO A 35 -10.17 0.48 -7.80
CA PRO A 35 -10.16 1.89 -8.18
C PRO A 35 -8.73 2.43 -8.26
N VAL A 36 -8.55 3.53 -9.01
CA VAL A 36 -7.34 4.33 -9.00
C VAL A 36 -7.65 5.65 -8.29
N TYR A 37 -6.85 5.96 -7.28
CA TYR A 37 -6.97 7.17 -6.47
C TYR A 37 -6.05 8.25 -7.03
N ASP A 38 -6.64 9.31 -7.58
CA ASP A 38 -5.92 10.41 -8.25
C ASP A 38 -6.14 11.77 -7.58
N GLY A 39 -6.99 11.83 -6.56
CA GLY A 39 -7.25 13.04 -5.77
C GLY A 39 -8.28 13.98 -6.37
N ASN A 40 -8.88 13.57 -7.50
CA ASN A 40 -9.92 14.34 -8.17
C ASN A 40 -11.32 13.94 -7.70
N GLN A 41 -11.51 12.73 -7.18
CA GLN A 41 -12.83 12.23 -6.78
C GLN A 41 -13.23 12.70 -5.36
N PRO A 42 -14.53 12.97 -5.09
CA PRO A 42 -15.00 13.31 -3.75
C PRO A 42 -14.72 12.25 -2.68
N GLU A 43 -14.85 10.97 -3.02
CA GLU A 43 -14.56 9.80 -2.19
C GLU A 43 -13.07 9.69 -1.82
N ASP A 44 -12.19 10.15 -2.71
CA ASP A 44 -10.76 10.25 -2.44
C ASP A 44 -10.47 11.25 -1.33
N LYS A 45 -11.30 12.27 -1.12
CA LYS A 45 -11.05 13.34 -0.14
C LYS A 45 -11.28 12.90 1.31
N GLU A 46 -12.01 11.80 1.54
CA GLU A 46 -12.15 11.18 2.87
C GLU A 46 -11.03 10.17 3.17
N LEU A 47 -10.45 9.55 2.13
CA LEU A 47 -9.35 8.58 2.22
C LEU A 47 -7.96 9.24 2.17
N MET A 48 -7.83 10.29 1.36
CA MET A 48 -6.69 11.18 1.33
C MET A 48 -6.80 12.12 2.52
N VAL A 49 -5.84 12.02 3.42
CA VAL A 49 -5.77 12.95 4.55
C VAL A 49 -5.49 14.38 4.05
N PHE A 50 -5.15 14.57 2.76
CA PHE A 50 -4.69 15.82 2.16
C PHE A 50 -5.44 16.23 0.88
N ASN A 51 -5.76 17.52 0.75
CA ASN A 51 -6.26 18.11 -0.50
C ASN A 51 -5.06 18.62 -1.32
N PRO A 52 -4.73 18.05 -2.50
CA PRO A 52 -3.56 18.42 -3.29
C PRO A 52 -3.50 19.92 -3.65
N LYS A 53 -4.64 20.63 -3.70
CA LYS A 53 -4.69 22.08 -3.92
C LYS A 53 -4.08 22.91 -2.78
N SER A 54 -3.83 22.31 -1.61
CA SER A 54 -3.33 23.02 -0.42
C SER A 54 -1.81 22.98 -0.22
N ALA A 55 -1.06 22.14 -0.95
CA ALA A 55 0.41 22.01 -0.80
C ALA A 55 1.26 22.76 -1.84
N ASN A 56 0.66 23.48 -2.80
CA ASN A 56 1.38 23.91 -4.01
C ASN A 56 2.11 22.73 -4.71
N CYS A 57 1.54 21.52 -4.65
CA CYS A 57 2.03 20.42 -5.46
C CYS A 57 1.98 20.84 -6.94
N PRO A 58 2.98 20.46 -7.76
CA PRO A 58 2.93 20.71 -9.19
C PRO A 58 1.58 20.24 -9.74
N ASP A 59 0.79 21.18 -10.25
CA ASP A 59 -0.56 20.91 -10.75
C ASP A 59 -0.44 20.08 -12.02
N VAL A 60 -0.63 18.77 -11.91
CA VAL A 60 -0.84 17.88 -13.06
C VAL A 60 -2.28 18.05 -13.53
N ALA A 61 -2.60 19.26 -14.00
CA ALA A 61 -3.93 19.64 -14.42
C ALA A 61 -4.42 18.76 -15.59
N GLY A 62 -5.23 17.75 -15.27
CA GLY A 62 -5.91 16.90 -16.25
C GLY A 62 -5.20 15.58 -16.61
N GLU A 63 -4.07 15.26 -15.96
CA GLU A 63 -3.38 13.98 -16.16
C GLU A 63 -3.59 13.05 -14.96
N GLN A 64 -3.53 11.75 -15.20
CA GLN A 64 -3.63 10.73 -14.14
C GLN A 64 -2.44 10.86 -13.19
N HIS A 65 -2.69 10.84 -11.89
CA HIS A 65 -1.63 10.91 -10.89
C HIS A 65 -0.77 9.64 -10.88
N HIS A 66 0.54 9.83 -10.85
CA HIS A 66 1.55 8.78 -10.67
C HIS A 66 2.52 9.20 -9.59
N ILE A 67 3.07 8.22 -8.86
CA ILE A 67 4.11 8.49 -7.87
C ILE A 67 5.33 9.12 -8.59
N PRO A 68 5.78 10.32 -8.18
CA PRO A 68 6.94 10.97 -8.76
C PRO A 68 8.19 10.10 -8.64
N GLU A 69 9.11 10.26 -9.59
CA GLU A 69 10.44 9.67 -9.48
C GLU A 69 11.21 10.29 -8.30
N PHE A 70 11.92 9.46 -7.56
CA PHE A 70 12.72 9.89 -6.40
C PHE A 70 14.02 9.09 -6.29
N GLN A 71 15.00 9.70 -5.60
CA GLN A 71 16.32 9.12 -5.39
C GLN A 71 16.75 9.31 -3.93
N LEU A 72 16.74 8.22 -3.16
CA LEU A 72 17.02 8.25 -1.72
C LEU A 72 18.15 7.28 -1.35
N LEU A 73 18.58 7.28 -0.09
CA LEU A 73 19.53 6.31 0.45
C LEU A 73 18.77 5.21 1.19
N ASN A 74 19.19 3.97 1.02
CA ASN A 74 18.65 2.85 1.78
C ASN A 74 19.41 2.58 3.10
N GLN A 75 18.93 1.63 3.89
CA GLN A 75 19.59 1.18 5.13
C GLN A 75 21.02 0.67 4.95
N ASP A 76 21.41 0.26 3.74
CA ASP A 76 22.76 -0.22 3.42
C ASP A 76 23.67 0.90 2.90
N SER A 77 23.27 2.17 3.08
CA SER A 77 23.95 3.37 2.55
C SER A 77 24.11 3.38 1.02
N SER A 78 23.30 2.59 0.32
CA SER A 78 23.31 2.51 -1.13
C SER A 78 22.23 3.41 -1.73
N GLN A 79 22.49 3.91 -2.93
CA GLN A 79 21.51 4.70 -3.66
C GLN A 79 20.32 3.81 -4.05
N PHE A 80 19.12 4.29 -3.77
CA PHE A 80 17.86 3.72 -4.21
C PHE A 80 17.25 4.63 -5.29
N LEU A 81 17.00 4.07 -6.47
CA LEU A 81 16.39 4.74 -7.61
C LEU A 81 15.01 4.13 -7.85
N ALA A 82 13.93 4.92 -7.67
CA ALA A 82 12.56 4.42 -7.80
C ALA A 82 12.28 3.81 -9.17
N ALA A 83 12.70 4.50 -10.25
CA ALA A 83 12.62 4.05 -11.65
C ALA A 83 13.19 2.64 -11.90
N GLU A 84 14.18 2.21 -11.11
CA GLU A 84 14.84 0.91 -11.29
C GLU A 84 14.26 -0.14 -10.34
N ALA A 85 14.02 0.23 -9.09
CA ALA A 85 13.62 -0.69 -8.04
C ALA A 85 12.11 -0.99 -8.02
N LEU A 86 11.27 -0.04 -8.45
CA LEU A 86 9.80 -0.10 -8.31
C LEU A 86 9.05 -0.16 -9.64
N LYS A 87 9.69 0.18 -10.77
CA LYS A 87 9.05 0.15 -12.08
C LYS A 87 8.54 -1.24 -12.44
N GLY A 88 7.26 -1.35 -12.81
CA GLY A 88 6.62 -2.62 -13.13
C GLY A 88 6.40 -3.54 -11.92
N LYS A 89 6.47 -3.00 -10.70
CA LYS A 89 6.24 -3.72 -9.44
C LYS A 89 4.98 -3.19 -8.76
N VAL A 90 4.26 -4.09 -8.09
CA VAL A 90 3.28 -3.69 -7.09
C VAL A 90 4.06 -3.40 -5.81
N TYR A 91 3.79 -2.30 -5.14
CA TYR A 91 4.48 -2.00 -3.89
C TYR A 91 3.59 -1.34 -2.86
N VAL A 92 3.96 -1.51 -1.60
CA VAL A 92 3.33 -0.83 -0.48
C VAL A 92 4.31 0.18 0.09
N ALA A 93 3.84 1.42 0.22
CA ALA A 93 4.59 2.52 0.80
C ALA A 93 4.04 2.91 2.18
N ASN A 94 4.92 3.28 3.10
CA ASN A 94 4.54 3.94 4.34
C ASN A 94 5.60 4.95 4.80
N PHE A 95 5.19 5.89 5.63
CA PHE A 95 6.07 6.89 6.24
C PHE A 95 6.18 6.59 7.73
N PHE A 96 7.40 6.53 8.25
CA PHE A 96 7.69 6.08 9.61
C PHE A 96 8.88 6.84 10.20
N PHE A 97 9.27 6.51 11.42
CA PHE A 97 10.60 6.84 11.94
C PHE A 97 11.03 5.78 12.95
N ALA A 98 12.32 5.44 12.96
CA ALA A 98 12.85 4.26 13.63
C ALA A 98 12.71 4.32 15.16
N ARG A 99 12.67 5.53 15.73
CA ARG A 99 12.60 5.78 17.18
C ARG A 99 11.18 5.86 17.73
N CYS A 100 10.16 5.64 16.91
CA CYS A 100 8.76 5.68 17.34
C CYS A 100 8.45 4.54 18.32
N LEU A 101 7.92 4.89 19.49
CA LEU A 101 7.51 3.94 20.53
C LEU A 101 6.00 3.62 20.53
N GLY A 102 5.25 4.15 19.55
CA GLY A 102 3.80 4.06 19.47
C GLY A 102 3.32 3.25 18.26
N ILE A 103 2.52 3.89 17.41
CA ILE A 103 1.81 3.26 16.28
C ILE A 103 2.72 2.51 15.30
N CYS A 104 3.97 2.97 15.13
CA CYS A 104 4.91 2.35 14.19
C CYS A 104 5.29 0.91 14.59
N ILE A 105 5.23 0.54 15.88
CA ILE A 105 5.50 -0.85 16.31
C ILE A 105 4.41 -1.77 15.74
N ASN A 106 3.16 -1.36 15.85
CA ASN A 106 2.02 -2.11 15.30
C ASN A 106 2.10 -2.15 13.77
N MET A 107 2.38 -1.03 13.11
CA MET A 107 2.53 -0.99 11.65
C MET A 107 3.64 -1.91 11.15
N THR A 108 4.79 -1.93 11.81
CA THR A 108 5.90 -2.82 11.44
C THR A 108 5.53 -4.27 11.64
N SER A 109 4.80 -4.62 12.72
CA SER A 109 4.25 -5.96 12.90
C SER A 109 3.31 -6.36 11.77
N GLU A 110 2.44 -5.45 11.31
CA GLU A 110 1.52 -5.72 10.22
C GLU A 110 2.23 -5.84 8.86
N LEU A 111 3.21 -4.99 8.58
CA LEU A 111 4.04 -5.09 7.38
C LEU A 111 4.90 -6.36 7.35
N LEU A 112 5.31 -6.90 8.51
CA LEU A 112 5.95 -8.22 8.58
C LEU A 112 5.02 -9.34 8.10
N ARG A 113 3.70 -9.23 8.32
CA ARG A 113 2.73 -10.19 7.76
C ARG A 113 2.70 -10.11 6.23
N VAL A 114 2.81 -8.90 5.68
CA VAL A 114 2.91 -8.69 4.23
C VAL A 114 4.23 -9.27 3.70
N GLN A 115 5.34 -9.06 4.41
CA GLN A 115 6.64 -9.67 4.09
C GLN A 115 6.57 -11.20 4.08
N ASP A 116 6.05 -11.82 5.13
CA ASP A 116 5.94 -13.28 5.22
C ASP A 116 5.11 -13.87 4.08
N LYS A 117 4.13 -13.11 3.57
CA LYS A 117 3.26 -13.54 2.47
C LYS A 117 3.92 -13.39 1.10
N PHE A 118 4.70 -12.33 0.87
CA PHE A 118 5.12 -11.91 -0.47
C PHE A 118 6.63 -11.80 -0.69
N LYS A 119 7.49 -12.06 0.30
CA LYS A 119 8.94 -11.89 0.17
C LYS A 119 9.58 -12.67 -0.99
N ASP A 120 9.01 -13.81 -1.33
CA ASP A 120 9.46 -14.65 -2.45
C ASP A 120 8.83 -14.25 -3.80
N HIS A 121 7.92 -13.26 -3.80
CA HIS A 121 7.26 -12.78 -5.01
C HIS A 121 8.09 -11.69 -5.69
N PRO A 122 8.65 -11.93 -6.90
CA PRO A 122 9.63 -11.01 -7.51
C PRO A 122 9.02 -9.66 -7.91
N ASP A 123 7.69 -9.58 -7.99
CA ASP A 123 6.93 -8.42 -8.44
C ASP A 123 6.32 -7.57 -7.32
N VAL A 124 6.56 -7.93 -6.05
CA VAL A 124 6.06 -7.17 -4.89
C VAL A 124 7.21 -6.54 -4.12
N ARG A 125 7.05 -5.31 -3.65
CA ARG A 125 8.03 -4.61 -2.78
C ARG A 125 7.35 -3.88 -1.62
N LEU A 126 8.11 -3.65 -0.55
CA LEU A 126 7.78 -2.72 0.51
C LEU A 126 8.81 -1.60 0.55
N VAL A 127 8.35 -0.36 0.71
CA VAL A 127 9.21 0.81 0.89
C VAL A 127 8.72 1.64 2.07
N SER A 128 9.61 1.93 3.00
CA SER A 128 9.31 2.75 4.16
C SER A 128 10.21 3.98 4.18
N PHE A 129 9.62 5.17 4.25
CA PHE A 129 10.35 6.43 4.22
C PHE A 129 10.45 7.02 5.63
N THR A 130 11.65 7.29 6.12
CA THR A 130 11.79 7.98 7.41
C THR A 130 11.40 9.45 7.32
N VAL A 131 10.55 9.92 8.23
CA VAL A 131 10.19 11.33 8.36
C VAL A 131 11.14 12.11 9.27
N ASP A 132 12.12 11.42 9.88
CA ASP A 132 13.16 11.99 10.72
C ASP A 132 14.58 11.66 10.20
N PRO A 133 14.93 12.04 8.96
CA PRO A 133 16.19 11.66 8.32
C PRO A 133 17.44 12.19 9.03
N LYS A 134 17.29 13.21 9.90
CA LYS A 134 18.40 13.74 10.71
C LYS A 134 18.91 12.69 11.73
N ASN A 135 17.99 11.89 12.26
CA ASN A 135 18.28 10.89 13.29
C ASN A 135 18.26 9.48 12.72
N ASP A 136 17.45 9.22 11.70
CA ASP A 136 17.33 7.93 11.03
C ASP A 136 18.24 7.89 9.78
N ARG A 137 19.56 7.85 10.02
CA ARG A 137 20.55 7.69 8.94
C ARG A 137 20.63 6.21 8.56
N PRO A 138 21.35 5.83 7.49
CA PRO A 138 21.41 4.45 7.04
C PRO A 138 21.78 3.45 8.14
N LYS A 139 22.68 3.83 9.06
CA LYS A 139 23.07 2.99 10.19
C LYS A 139 21.88 2.72 11.13
N GLU A 140 21.15 3.74 11.55
CA GLU A 140 19.99 3.59 12.44
C GLU A 140 18.86 2.82 11.75
N LEU A 141 18.66 3.03 10.45
CA LEU A 141 17.74 2.22 9.64
C LEU A 141 18.19 0.75 9.55
N LYS A 142 19.49 0.49 9.47
CA LYS A 142 20.02 -0.88 9.45
C LYS A 142 19.79 -1.58 10.78
N ASP A 143 20.06 -0.90 11.89
CA ASP A 143 19.80 -1.41 13.24
C ASP A 143 18.29 -1.74 13.40
N TYR A 144 17.42 -0.86 12.89
CA TYR A 144 15.97 -1.10 12.87
C TYR A 144 15.60 -2.32 12.02
N ALA A 145 16.16 -2.44 10.81
CA ALA A 145 15.92 -3.58 9.94
C ALA A 145 16.32 -4.91 10.58
N GLU A 146 17.47 -4.94 11.26
CA GLU A 146 17.96 -6.12 11.97
C GLU A 146 17.08 -6.48 13.17
N GLN A 147 16.66 -5.48 13.95
CA GLN A 147 15.77 -5.67 15.11
C GLN A 147 14.45 -6.34 14.70
N TYR A 148 13.85 -5.90 13.60
CA TYR A 148 12.55 -6.39 13.14
C TYR A 148 12.63 -7.50 12.09
N ARG A 149 13.84 -7.93 11.69
CA ARG A 149 14.08 -8.95 10.64
C ARG A 149 13.45 -8.56 9.30
N ILE A 150 13.66 -7.31 8.92
CA ILE A 150 13.26 -6.78 7.62
C ILE A 150 14.20 -7.36 6.55
N GLU A 151 13.62 -7.98 5.52
CA GLU A 151 14.35 -8.70 4.48
C GLU A 151 14.54 -7.83 3.22
N SER A 152 15.78 -7.41 2.99
CA SER A 152 16.21 -6.76 1.74
C SER A 152 16.49 -7.82 0.66
N PRO A 153 16.17 -7.58 -0.64
CA PRO A 153 15.70 -6.32 -1.24
C PRO A 153 14.17 -6.18 -1.27
N PHE A 154 13.42 -7.08 -0.64
CA PHE A 154 11.96 -7.04 -0.68
C PHE A 154 11.42 -5.81 0.04
N TRP A 155 11.90 -5.54 1.26
CA TRP A 155 11.51 -4.39 2.06
C TRP A 155 12.72 -3.46 2.27
N THR A 156 12.61 -2.25 1.72
CA THR A 156 13.66 -1.22 1.79
C THR A 156 13.24 -0.05 2.67
N LEU A 157 14.12 0.35 3.58
CA LEU A 157 13.97 1.53 4.44
C LEU A 157 14.78 2.68 3.84
N LEU A 158 14.16 3.84 3.69
CA LEU A 158 14.69 4.97 2.91
C LEU A 158 14.85 6.22 3.77
N THR A 159 15.96 6.94 3.57
CA THR A 159 16.30 8.23 4.18
C THR A 159 16.96 9.15 3.15
N GLY A 160 17.05 10.45 3.44
CA GLY A 160 17.57 11.44 2.50
C GLY A 160 17.26 12.86 2.93
N GLU A 161 17.13 13.78 1.96
CA GLU A 161 16.80 15.16 2.26
C GLU A 161 15.36 15.28 2.79
N LYS A 162 15.21 15.97 3.92
CA LYS A 162 13.91 16.10 4.59
C LYS A 162 12.84 16.68 3.67
N GLN A 163 13.19 17.71 2.90
CA GLN A 163 12.25 18.36 1.99
C GLN A 163 11.76 17.39 0.91
N GLU A 164 12.66 16.58 0.32
CA GLU A 164 12.30 15.60 -0.71
C GLU A 164 11.33 14.55 -0.17
N ILE A 165 11.56 14.03 1.03
CA ILE A 165 10.67 13.05 1.67
C ILE A 165 9.28 13.66 1.95
N TYR A 166 9.24 14.92 2.40
CA TYR A 166 8.00 15.60 2.71
C TYR A 166 7.20 15.94 1.45
N ASP A 167 7.88 16.40 0.40
CA ASP A 167 7.27 16.65 -0.91
C ASP A 167 6.73 15.34 -1.49
N LEU A 168 7.48 14.24 -1.35
CA LEU A 168 7.02 12.92 -1.78
C LEU A 168 5.79 12.45 -0.98
N ALA A 169 5.78 12.62 0.35
CA ALA A 169 4.62 12.29 1.18
C ALA A 169 3.37 13.08 0.76
N HIS A 170 3.51 14.39 0.56
CA HIS A 170 2.41 15.29 0.26
C HIS A 170 1.92 15.21 -1.18
N CYS A 171 2.84 15.25 -2.14
CA CYS A 171 2.53 15.40 -3.55
C CYS A 171 2.58 14.08 -4.31
N GLY A 172 3.36 13.11 -3.81
CA GLY A 172 3.41 11.76 -4.37
C GLY A 172 2.34 10.86 -3.77
N PHE A 173 2.27 10.77 -2.44
CA PHE A 173 1.40 9.82 -1.76
C PHE A 173 0.12 10.43 -1.16
N TYR A 174 -0.09 11.74 -1.31
CA TYR A 174 -1.24 12.48 -0.76
C TYR A 174 -1.50 12.23 0.74
N LEU A 175 -0.43 12.06 1.51
CA LEU A 175 -0.48 11.93 2.96
C LEU A 175 -0.28 13.29 3.64
N VAL A 176 -0.86 13.44 4.83
CA VAL A 176 -0.62 14.64 5.64
C VAL A 176 0.74 14.58 6.29
N ALA A 177 1.60 15.51 5.87
CA ALA A 177 2.76 15.95 6.64
C ALA A 177 2.56 17.35 7.22
N LYS A 178 1.67 17.46 8.22
CA LYS A 178 1.62 18.70 8.98
C LYS A 178 2.95 18.90 9.72
N PRO A 179 3.54 20.11 9.67
CA PRO A 179 4.59 20.49 10.60
C PRO A 179 4.02 20.55 12.01
N ALA A 180 4.80 20.07 12.97
CA ALA A 180 4.61 20.25 14.40
C ALA A 180 4.61 21.75 14.77
N GLU A 181 3.45 22.43 14.69
CA GLU A 181 3.31 23.76 15.30
C GLU A 181 2.84 23.69 16.77
N GLU A 182 2.19 22.59 17.19
CA GLU A 182 1.62 22.49 18.55
C GLU A 182 2.19 21.37 19.43
N ASP A 183 2.82 20.33 18.87
CA ASP A 183 3.47 19.26 19.63
C ASP A 183 4.78 18.83 18.94
N PRO A 184 5.94 18.82 19.62
CA PRO A 184 7.18 18.23 19.11
C PRO A 184 7.06 16.76 18.66
N ASN A 185 5.96 16.08 18.95
CA ASN A 185 5.60 14.75 18.46
C ASN A 185 4.63 14.75 17.25
N ASP A 186 4.09 15.89 16.82
CA ASP A 186 3.18 16.04 15.67
C ASP A 186 3.97 16.11 14.34
N PHE A 187 4.78 15.08 14.14
CA PHE A 187 5.44 14.76 12.88
C PHE A 187 4.64 13.63 12.22
N ILE A 188 4.19 13.80 10.97
CA ILE A 188 3.48 12.80 10.12
C ILE A 188 3.04 11.56 10.92
N HIS A 189 1.98 11.69 11.71
CA HIS A 189 1.35 10.55 12.37
C HIS A 189 0.36 9.90 11.40
N SER A 190 0.87 9.49 10.24
CA SER A 190 0.10 8.70 9.30
C SER A 190 0.25 7.24 9.67
N ASP A 191 -0.85 6.62 10.10
CA ASP A 191 -0.95 5.18 10.23
C ASP A 191 -1.16 4.50 8.88
N LYS A 192 -1.03 5.21 7.76
CA LYS A 192 -1.44 4.73 6.45
C LYS A 192 -0.35 3.90 5.77
N LEU A 193 -0.80 2.79 5.18
CA LEU A 193 -0.13 2.05 4.13
C LEU A 193 -0.76 2.45 2.80
N VAL A 194 0.04 2.64 1.76
CA VAL A 194 -0.42 3.01 0.42
C VAL A 194 -0.07 1.91 -0.55
N LEU A 195 -1.07 1.33 -1.23
CA LEU A 195 -0.86 0.34 -2.29
C LEU A 195 -0.66 1.05 -3.62
N VAL A 196 0.42 0.71 -4.32
CA VAL A 196 0.76 1.25 -5.64
C VAL A 196 0.91 0.11 -6.64
N ASP A 197 0.34 0.27 -7.84
CA ASP A 197 0.39 -0.72 -8.91
C ASP A 197 1.64 -0.62 -9.81
N LYS A 198 1.73 -1.52 -10.80
CA LYS A 198 2.87 -1.61 -11.75
C LYS A 198 3.05 -0.36 -12.62
N GLU A 199 2.01 0.46 -12.76
CA GLU A 199 2.05 1.75 -13.46
C GLU A 199 2.40 2.92 -12.53
N GLY A 200 2.64 2.67 -11.24
CA GLY A 200 2.94 3.72 -10.28
C GLY A 200 1.71 4.52 -9.83
N ARG A 201 0.51 3.93 -9.89
CA ARG A 201 -0.75 4.57 -9.50
C ARG A 201 -1.22 4.06 -8.15
N ILE A 202 -1.83 4.93 -7.35
CA ILE A 202 -2.36 4.57 -6.03
C ILE A 202 -3.65 3.76 -6.20
N ARG A 203 -3.72 2.60 -5.56
CA ARG A 203 -4.86 1.67 -5.59
C ARG A 203 -5.60 1.52 -4.28
N GLY A 204 -5.06 2.11 -3.21
CA GLY A 204 -5.75 2.16 -1.93
C GLY A 204 -4.91 2.72 -0.79
N TYR A 205 -5.62 3.10 0.27
CA TYR A 205 -5.08 3.50 1.57
C TYR A 205 -5.64 2.57 2.64
N TYR A 206 -4.80 2.16 3.58
CA TYR A 206 -5.17 1.19 4.61
C TYR A 206 -4.60 1.65 5.94
N SER A 207 -5.33 1.48 7.04
CA SER A 207 -4.72 1.67 8.36
C SER A 207 -3.77 0.50 8.62
N GLY A 208 -2.46 0.79 8.69
CA GLY A 208 -1.43 -0.19 9.04
C GLY A 208 -1.46 -0.61 10.50
N THR A 209 -2.33 0.00 11.32
CA THR A 209 -2.57 -0.44 12.71
C THR A 209 -3.84 -1.28 12.86
N ASP A 210 -4.65 -1.39 11.82
CA ASP A 210 -5.85 -2.20 11.78
C ASP A 210 -5.61 -3.49 10.99
N ARG A 211 -5.78 -4.62 11.66
CA ARG A 211 -5.55 -5.95 11.09
C ARG A 211 -6.47 -6.25 9.91
N GLU A 212 -7.74 -5.82 9.96
CA GLU A 212 -8.71 -6.09 8.89
C GLU A 212 -8.38 -5.28 7.63
N GLU A 213 -7.90 -4.04 7.80
CA GLU A 213 -7.43 -3.22 6.70
C GLU A 213 -6.16 -3.79 6.05
N VAL A 214 -5.26 -4.37 6.85
CA VAL A 214 -4.07 -5.07 6.34
C VAL A 214 -4.44 -6.39 5.64
N ASP A 215 -5.48 -7.09 6.13
CA ASP A 215 -6.03 -8.25 5.43
C ASP A 215 -6.60 -7.85 4.07
N ARG A 216 -7.32 -6.71 3.98
CA ARG A 216 -7.79 -6.14 2.72
C ARG A 216 -6.62 -5.83 1.79
N LEU A 217 -5.58 -5.15 2.28
CA LEU A 217 -4.35 -4.86 1.53
C LEU A 217 -3.74 -6.13 0.91
N ILE A 218 -3.60 -7.20 1.70
CA ILE A 218 -3.03 -8.47 1.22
C ILE A 218 -3.89 -9.08 0.09
N GLN A 219 -5.22 -9.04 0.21
CA GLN A 219 -6.11 -9.51 -0.86
C GLN A 219 -5.98 -8.66 -2.13
N GLU A 220 -5.91 -7.34 -1.96
CA GLU A 220 -5.83 -6.40 -3.07
C GLU A 220 -4.48 -6.47 -3.81
N ILE A 221 -3.38 -6.76 -3.11
CA ILE A 221 -2.10 -7.12 -3.75
C ILE A 221 -2.27 -8.35 -4.67
N LEU A 222 -2.96 -9.40 -4.21
CA LEU A 222 -3.20 -10.61 -5.02
C LEU A 222 -4.04 -10.31 -6.26
N VAL A 223 -5.07 -9.47 -6.11
CA VAL A 223 -5.89 -9.00 -7.23
C VAL A 223 -5.01 -8.28 -8.26
N LEU A 224 -4.18 -7.33 -7.82
CA LEU A 224 -3.29 -6.61 -8.74
C LEU A 224 -2.33 -7.54 -9.47
N LEU A 225 -1.72 -8.50 -8.76
CA LEU A 225 -0.84 -9.47 -9.38
C LEU A 225 -1.55 -10.25 -10.49
N GLN A 226 -2.79 -10.68 -10.26
CA GLN A 226 -3.60 -11.38 -11.27
C GLN A 226 -4.01 -10.47 -12.45
N THR A 227 -4.28 -9.19 -12.20
CA THR A 227 -4.64 -8.22 -13.26
C THR A 227 -3.49 -8.00 -14.26
N TYR A 228 -2.24 -8.20 -13.83
CA TYR A 228 -1.03 -8.03 -14.65
C TYR A 228 -0.38 -9.34 -15.13
N GLU A 229 -1.03 -10.49 -14.91
CA GLU A 229 -0.66 -11.79 -15.52
C GLU A 229 -1.22 -11.91 -16.95
#